data_AF-S3ZMG4-F1
#
_entry.id   AF-S3ZMG4-F1
#
_cell.length_a   1.000
_cell.length_b   1.000
_cell.length_c   1.000
_cell.angle_alpha   90.00
_cell.angle_beta   90.00
_cell.angle_gamma   90.00
#
_symmetry.space_group_name_H-M   'P 1'
#
loop_
_entity.id
_entity.type
_entity.pdbx_description
1 polymer ?
#
loop_
_entity_poly.entity_id
_entity_poly.type
_entity_poly.pdbx_seq_one_letter_code
_entity_poly.pdbx_strand_id
1 'polypeptide(L)'
;MHAALTARRAAAPAADAAFIDADIALHASVVAAAHNPVLTDLFGEFVPALREGLVALLDLVDIHREESDHGDAAHEALVLAVESGDPEEAERVALAELEATFGRLKGRGRA
;
A
#
# COMPACT_ATOMS: atom_id res chain seq x y z
N MET A 1 -5.29 -11.89 -3.75
CA MET A 1 -4.16 -11.04 -3.32
C MET A 1 -2.95 -11.19 -4.25
N HIS A 2 -2.39 -12.39 -4.47
CA HIS A 2 -1.24 -12.61 -5.38
C HIS A 2 -1.30 -11.91 -6.75
N ALA A 3 -2.41 -12.04 -7.49
CA ALA A 3 -2.53 -11.40 -8.80
C ALA A 3 -2.44 -9.86 -8.71
N ALA A 4 -3.00 -9.27 -7.64
CA ALA A 4 -2.93 -7.82 -7.40
C ALA A 4 -1.51 -7.40 -6.99
N LEU A 5 -0.81 -8.21 -6.18
CA LEU A 5 0.59 -7.98 -5.82
C LEU A 5 1.49 -8.01 -7.07
N THR A 6 1.30 -8.97 -7.97
CA THR A 6 2.02 -9.04 -9.25
C THR A 6 1.72 -7.83 -10.14
N ALA A 7 0.47 -7.39 -10.23
CA ALA A 7 0.10 -6.20 -11.01
C ALA A 7 0.76 -4.93 -10.45
N ARG A 8 0.77 -4.78 -9.12
CA ARG A 8 1.47 -3.71 -8.42
C ARG A 8 2.97 -3.69 -8.72
N ARG A 9 3.64 -4.85 -8.60
CA ARG A 9 5.05 -5.03 -8.95
C ARG A 9 5.35 -4.63 -10.40
N ALA A 10 4.47 -4.99 -11.32
CA ALA A 10 4.62 -4.64 -12.74
C ALA A 10 4.46 -3.14 -13.01
N ALA A 11 3.62 -2.45 -12.24
CA ALA A 11 3.39 -1.00 -12.38
C ALA A 11 4.42 -0.14 -11.64
N ALA A 12 5.11 -0.70 -10.63
CA ALA A 12 6.07 0.02 -9.79
C ALA A 12 7.14 0.84 -10.55
N PRO A 13 7.76 0.34 -11.64
CA PRO A 13 8.81 1.10 -12.34
C PRO A 13 8.34 2.42 -12.97
N ALA A 14 7.04 2.53 -13.30
CA ALA A 14 6.47 3.76 -13.84
C ALA A 14 6.23 4.81 -12.74
N ALA A 15 6.01 4.35 -11.51
CA ALA A 15 5.79 5.17 -10.32
C ALA A 15 4.73 6.28 -10.55
N ASP A 16 3.65 5.94 -11.26
CA ASP A 16 2.63 6.87 -11.75
C ASP A 16 1.23 6.51 -11.23
N ALA A 17 0.18 7.11 -11.81
CA ALA A 17 -1.20 6.84 -11.45
C ALA A 17 -1.58 5.35 -11.59
N ALA A 18 -1.01 4.62 -12.55
CA ALA A 18 -1.30 3.20 -12.73
C ALA A 18 -0.69 2.37 -11.58
N PHE A 19 0.46 2.78 -11.05
CA PHE A 19 1.01 2.19 -9.83
C PHE A 19 0.10 2.41 -8.62
N ILE A 20 -0.43 3.62 -8.44
CA ILE A 20 -1.40 3.90 -7.35
C ILE A 20 -2.66 3.06 -7.49
N ASP A 21 -3.20 2.96 -8.69
CA ASP A 21 -4.42 2.18 -8.94
C ASP A 21 -4.16 0.68 -8.64
N ALA A 22 -2.97 0.16 -8.96
CA ALA A 22 -2.58 -1.20 -8.63
C ALA A 22 -2.32 -1.42 -7.13
N ASP A 23 -1.75 -0.44 -6.43
CA ASP A 23 -1.56 -0.46 -4.97
C ASP A 23 -2.90 -0.49 -4.25
N ILE A 24 -3.84 0.39 -4.61
CA ILE A 24 -5.20 0.41 -4.07
C ILE A 24 -5.91 -0.92 -4.33
N ALA A 25 -5.75 -1.51 -5.52
CA ALA A 25 -6.34 -2.81 -5.83
C ALA A 25 -5.80 -3.94 -4.93
N LEU A 26 -4.51 -3.89 -4.57
CA LEU A 26 -3.94 -4.82 -3.61
C LEU A 26 -4.56 -4.64 -2.22
N HIS A 27 -4.62 -3.41 -1.71
CA HIS A 27 -5.23 -3.10 -0.41
C HIS A 27 -6.72 -3.49 -0.36
N ALA A 28 -7.48 -3.21 -1.43
CA ALA A 28 -8.87 -3.64 -1.55
C ALA A 28 -9.03 -5.17 -1.45
N SER A 29 -8.08 -5.92 -2.03
CA SER A 29 -8.09 -7.38 -1.95
C SER A 29 -7.76 -7.92 -0.55
N VAL A 30 -6.90 -7.21 0.22
CA VAL A 30 -6.63 -7.50 1.63
C VAL A 30 -7.87 -7.22 2.49
N VAL A 31 -8.53 -6.07 2.27
CA VAL A 31 -9.79 -5.73 2.96
C VAL A 31 -10.87 -6.77 2.69
N ALA A 32 -11.04 -7.18 1.43
CA ALA A 32 -12.02 -8.20 1.05
C ALA A 32 -11.78 -9.56 1.72
N ALA A 33 -10.52 -9.90 2.05
CA ALA A 33 -10.16 -11.14 2.73
C ALA A 33 -10.68 -11.19 4.18
N ALA A 34 -11.02 -10.05 4.79
CA ALA A 34 -11.68 -10.01 6.10
C ALA A 34 -13.14 -10.50 6.05
N HIS A 35 -13.71 -10.70 4.86
CA HIS A 35 -15.11 -11.13 4.65
C HIS A 35 -16.13 -10.27 5.41
N ASN A 36 -15.81 -8.98 5.60
CA ASN A 36 -16.64 -8.02 6.31
C ASN A 36 -17.19 -6.99 5.30
N PRO A 37 -18.47 -7.10 4.89
CA PRO A 37 -19.03 -6.22 3.87
C PRO A 37 -19.05 -4.75 4.31
N VAL A 38 -19.21 -4.47 5.61
CA VAL A 38 -19.15 -3.08 6.14
C VAL A 38 -17.76 -2.48 5.93
N LEU A 39 -16.71 -3.27 6.18
CA LEU A 39 -15.33 -2.82 5.99
C LEU A 39 -15.02 -2.61 4.50
N THR A 40 -15.49 -3.52 3.64
CA THR A 40 -15.35 -3.41 2.19
C THR A 40 -16.01 -2.15 1.64
N ASP A 41 -17.25 -1.87 2.04
CA ASP A 41 -17.98 -0.69 1.59
C ASP A 41 -17.33 0.60 2.10
N LEU A 42 -16.88 0.61 3.37
CA LEU A 42 -16.18 1.75 3.96
C LEU A 42 -14.86 2.05 3.22
N PHE A 43 -14.08 1.02 2.91
CA PHE A 43 -12.86 1.19 2.13
C PHE A 43 -13.18 1.74 0.73
N GLY A 44 -14.21 1.18 0.07
CA GLY A 44 -14.68 1.64 -1.24
C GLY A 44 -15.03 3.12 -1.27
N GLU A 45 -15.74 3.63 -0.26
CA GLU A 45 -16.08 5.06 -0.14
C GLU A 45 -14.84 5.94 0.08
N PHE A 46 -13.80 5.40 0.73
CA PHE A 46 -12.56 6.13 1.01
C PHE A 46 -11.58 6.19 -0.18
N VAL A 47 -11.71 5.27 -1.14
CA VAL A 47 -10.79 5.14 -2.29
C VAL A 47 -10.53 6.43 -3.06
N PRO A 48 -11.53 7.28 -3.40
CA PRO A 48 -11.28 8.51 -4.15
C PRO A 48 -10.34 9.47 -3.42
N ALA A 49 -10.59 9.72 -2.13
CA ALA A 49 -9.74 10.59 -1.31
C ALA A 49 -8.36 9.98 -1.06
N LEU A 50 -8.30 8.66 -0.84
CA LEU A 50 -7.03 7.93 -0.70
C LEU A 50 -6.17 8.07 -1.96
N ARG A 51 -6.77 7.87 -3.14
CA ARG A 51 -6.08 7.97 -4.42
C ARG A 51 -5.46 9.35 -4.63
N GLU A 52 -6.22 10.42 -4.37
CA GLU A 52 -5.71 11.79 -4.46
C GLU A 52 -4.50 12.01 -3.53
N GLY A 53 -4.59 11.53 -2.28
CA GLY A 53 -3.49 11.62 -1.32
C GLY A 53 -2.25 10.82 -1.75
N LEU A 54 -2.43 9.63 -2.32
CA LEU A 54 -1.33 8.79 -2.80
C LEU A 54 -0.65 9.37 -4.04
N VAL A 55 -1.40 9.97 -4.96
CA VAL A 55 -0.80 10.70 -6.10
C VAL A 55 0.05 11.87 -5.60
N ALA A 56 -0.47 12.66 -4.65
CA ALA A 56 0.32 13.73 -4.03
C ALA A 56 1.55 13.19 -3.28
N LEU A 57 1.46 12.01 -2.68
CA LEU A 57 2.58 11.34 -2.03
C LEU A 57 3.68 10.96 -3.03
N LEU A 58 3.32 10.47 -4.22
CA LEU A 58 4.27 10.18 -5.30
C LEU A 58 5.02 11.43 -5.75
N ASP A 59 4.33 12.56 -5.90
CA ASP A 59 4.98 13.83 -6.26
C ASP A 59 5.90 14.36 -5.16
N LEU A 60 5.55 14.06 -3.89
CA LEU A 60 6.36 14.45 -2.76
C LEU A 60 7.60 13.58 -2.69
N VAL A 61 7.49 12.31 -2.32
CA VAL A 61 8.66 11.41 -2.18
C VAL A 61 9.43 11.43 -3.49
N ASP A 62 10.74 11.71 -3.52
CA ASP A 62 11.49 11.63 -4.79
C ASP A 62 11.75 10.15 -5.08
N ILE A 63 10.67 9.44 -5.41
CA ILE A 63 10.57 8.00 -5.72
C ILE A 63 11.35 7.63 -6.97
N HIS A 64 11.85 8.61 -7.72
CA HIS A 64 12.76 8.39 -8.83
C HIS A 64 14.21 8.13 -8.38
N ARG A 65 14.52 8.24 -7.08
CA ARG A 65 15.75 7.66 -6.55
C ARG A 65 15.59 6.14 -6.46
N GLU A 66 16.48 5.43 -7.16
CA GLU A 66 16.59 3.98 -7.40
C GLU A 66 16.50 3.03 -6.17
N GLU A 67 16.15 3.53 -4.98
CA GLU A 67 16.28 2.84 -3.70
C GLU A 67 14.94 2.61 -2.99
N SER A 68 13.81 3.09 -3.52
CA SER A 68 12.49 2.73 -2.96
C SER A 68 11.90 1.55 -3.70
N ASP A 69 11.98 0.35 -3.12
CA ASP A 69 11.18 -0.83 -3.46
C ASP A 69 9.66 -0.60 -3.33
N HIS A 70 9.22 0.66 -3.16
CA HIS A 70 7.85 1.08 -2.86
C HIS A 70 7.17 0.22 -1.77
N GLY A 71 7.95 -0.25 -0.80
CA GLY A 71 7.47 -1.15 0.26
C GLY A 71 7.01 -2.52 -0.24
N ASP A 72 7.47 -3.01 -1.41
CA ASP A 72 7.04 -4.28 -1.99
C ASP A 72 7.25 -5.46 -1.03
N ALA A 73 8.40 -5.54 -0.37
CA ALA A 73 8.65 -6.55 0.65
C ALA A 73 7.62 -6.51 1.80
N ALA A 74 7.18 -5.33 2.23
CA ALA A 74 6.16 -5.20 3.26
C ALA A 74 4.76 -5.60 2.76
N HIS A 75 4.44 -5.27 1.51
CA HIS A 75 3.18 -5.67 0.88
C HIS A 75 3.12 -7.19 0.66
N GLU A 76 4.23 -7.83 0.26
CA GLU A 76 4.32 -9.28 0.17
C GLU A 76 4.17 -9.94 1.55
N ALA A 77 4.86 -9.44 2.57
CA ALA A 77 4.74 -9.94 3.93
C ALA A 77 3.30 -9.84 4.45
N LEU A 78 2.60 -8.74 4.15
CA LEU A 78 1.18 -8.56 4.51
C LEU A 78 0.29 -9.60 3.82
N VAL A 79 0.48 -9.83 2.52
CA VAL A 79 -0.28 -10.86 1.78
C VAL A 79 -0.06 -12.23 2.39
N LEU A 80 1.20 -12.58 2.70
CA LEU A 80 1.53 -13.88 3.30
C LEU A 80 0.89 -14.04 4.69
N ALA A 81 0.93 -13.01 5.53
CA ALA A 81 0.33 -13.03 6.87
C ALA A 81 -1.19 -13.24 6.82
N VAL A 82 -1.88 -12.56 5.90
CA VAL A 82 -3.33 -12.70 5.71
C VAL A 82 -3.66 -14.11 5.19
N GLU A 83 -2.89 -14.64 4.24
CA GLU A 83 -3.12 -15.98 3.70
C GLU A 83 -2.80 -17.11 4.68
N SER A 84 -1.82 -16.90 5.58
CA SER A 84 -1.56 -17.84 6.68
C SER A 84 -2.60 -17.74 7.82
N GLY A 85 -3.50 -16.75 7.77
CA GLY A 85 -4.48 -16.51 8.83
C GLY A 85 -3.85 -16.04 10.13
N ASP A 86 -2.75 -15.28 10.05
CA ASP A 86 -2.02 -14.73 11.21
C ASP A 86 -2.36 -13.23 11.37
N PRO A 87 -3.37 -12.88 12.20
CA PRO A 87 -3.80 -11.50 12.37
C PRO A 87 -2.76 -10.64 13.10
N GLU A 88 -1.97 -11.22 14.00
CA GLU A 88 -0.94 -10.48 14.75
C GLU A 88 0.22 -10.09 13.84
N GLU A 89 0.63 -11.01 12.95
CA GLU A 89 1.61 -10.72 11.90
C GLU A 89 1.10 -9.64 10.94
N ALA A 90 -0.15 -9.78 10.47
CA ALA A 90 -0.74 -8.84 9.52
C ALA A 90 -0.81 -7.41 10.11
N GLU A 91 -1.24 -7.29 11.37
CA GLU A 91 -1.25 -6.01 12.08
C GLU A 91 0.16 -5.42 12.19
N ARG A 92 1.13 -6.23 12.63
CA ARG A 92 2.51 -5.77 12.84
C ARG A 92 3.14 -5.26 11.54
N VAL A 93 2.99 -6.00 10.45
CA VAL A 93 3.54 -5.64 9.13
C VAL A 93 2.89 -4.36 8.61
N ALA A 94 1.56 -4.24 8.71
CA ALA A 94 0.83 -3.06 8.26
C ALA A 94 1.23 -1.80 9.04
N LEU A 95 1.35 -1.89 10.36
CA LEU A 95 1.78 -0.78 11.21
C LEU A 95 3.23 -0.36 10.91
N ALA A 96 4.14 -1.32 10.75
CA ALA A 96 5.54 -1.04 10.45
C ALA A 96 5.71 -0.28 9.11
N GLU A 97 4.97 -0.67 8.06
CA GLU A 97 5.03 0.03 6.77
C GLU A 97 4.45 1.45 6.86
N LEU A 98 3.36 1.62 7.60
CA LEU A 98 2.76 2.94 7.83
C LEU A 98 3.73 3.87 8.57
N GLU A 99 4.39 3.38 9.62
CA GLU A 99 5.41 4.11 10.38
C GLU A 99 6.60 4.49 9.50
N ALA A 100 7.11 3.55 8.69
CA ALA A 100 8.20 3.81 7.76
C ALA A 100 7.83 4.91 6.75
N THR A 101 6.64 4.82 6.16
CA THR A 101 6.11 5.83 5.22
C THR A 101 5.95 7.19 5.87
N PHE A 102 5.38 7.27 7.07
CA PHE A 102 5.30 8.54 7.81
C PHE A 102 6.68 9.10 8.18
N GLY A 103 7.64 8.24 8.52
CA GLY A 103 9.02 8.63 8.77
C GLY A 103 9.65 9.33 7.58
N ARG A 104 9.48 8.77 6.37
CA ARG A 104 9.96 9.36 5.09
C ARG A 104 9.35 10.74 4.84
N LEU A 105 8.05 10.89 5.12
CA LEU A 105 7.34 12.17 4.97
C LEU A 105 7.83 13.23 5.98
N LYS A 106 7.94 12.88 7.26
CA LYS A 106 8.36 13.80 8.33
C LYS A 106 9.82 14.22 8.21
N GLY A 107 10.70 13.32 7.75
CA GLY A 107 12.13 13.61 7.57
C GLY A 107 12.42 14.76 6.61
N ARG A 108 11.50 15.03 5.67
CA ARG A 108 11.62 16.13 4.69
C ARG A 108 11.11 17.48 5.18
N GLY A 109 10.20 17.51 6.16
CA GLY A 109 9.73 18.77 6.74
C GLY A 109 10.76 19.49 7.62
N ARG A 110 11.94 18.87 7.82
CA ARG A 110 13.07 19.39 8.60
C ARG A 110 14.30 19.74 7.75
N ALA A 111 14.23 19.54 6.43
CA ALA A 111 15.31 19.85 5.49
C ALA A 111 15.09 21.21 4.83
#